data_AF-A0A0M3V8Q3-F1
#
_entry.id   AF-A0A0M3V8Q3-F1
#
_cell.length_a   1.000
_cell.length_b   1.000
_cell.length_c   1.000
_cell.angle_alpha   90.00
_cell.angle_beta   90.00
_cell.angle_gamma   90.00
#
_symmetry.space_group_name_H-M   'P 1'
#
loop_
_entity.id
_entity.type
_entity.pdbx_description
1 polymer ?
#
loop_
_entity_poly.entity_id
_entity_poly.type
_entity_poly.pdbx_seq_one_letter_code
_entity_poly.pdbx_strand_id
1 'polypeptide(L)'
;MTVPAWLTAITFNADGLLPAIAQDAQSGRILMMAWMNAEALQLTAQTQTAVYFSRSRNKLWHKGETSGHTQHVHDIRLDCDADVIVLSVTQIGGIACHTGRESCFYQRLDLSGSEPTWQSVDAILKDPVDIYSSNKAINPTPQVNTNNSIPHNDINNAPILQQLDQVLAERKQADADSSYVASLYAKGLNKILEKIGEEATESIIAAKDFDNCDEKTNKAQYDAARDELIYEVADVWFHTLVGLAWFDIESDAVLNELGRRFGLSGIDEKAARQQ
;
A
#
# COMPACT_ATOMS: atom_id res chain seq x y z
N MET A 1 -30.53 29.62 1.53
CA MET A 1 -30.54 28.35 0.76
C MET A 1 -31.04 27.26 1.69
N THR A 2 -31.97 26.42 1.23
CA THR A 2 -32.43 25.25 1.99
C THR A 2 -31.32 24.22 2.05
N VAL A 3 -30.99 23.73 3.25
CA VAL A 3 -30.01 22.65 3.42
C VAL A 3 -30.52 21.41 2.66
N PRO A 4 -29.71 20.79 1.79
CA PRO A 4 -30.06 19.54 1.12
C PRO A 4 -30.53 18.46 2.09
N ALA A 5 -31.60 17.74 1.76
CA ALA A 5 -32.20 16.73 2.64
C ALA A 5 -31.24 15.60 3.06
N TRP A 6 -30.22 15.28 2.26
CA TRP A 6 -29.24 14.27 2.64
C TRP A 6 -28.27 14.76 3.74
N LEU A 7 -28.03 16.08 3.86
CA LEU A 7 -27.18 16.64 4.92
C LEU A 7 -27.86 16.60 6.29
N THR A 8 -29.19 16.51 6.34
CA THR A 8 -29.91 16.40 7.62
C THR A 8 -29.77 15.03 8.27
N ALA A 9 -29.26 14.04 7.53
CA ALA A 9 -28.95 12.71 8.07
C ALA A 9 -27.62 12.67 8.84
N ILE A 10 -26.85 13.76 8.83
CA ILE A 10 -25.50 13.81 9.41
C ILE A 10 -25.53 14.51 10.76
N THR A 11 -24.87 13.90 11.74
CA THR A 11 -24.67 14.42 13.08
C THR A 11 -23.37 15.21 13.14
N PHE A 12 -23.48 16.54 13.12
CA PHE A 12 -22.34 17.42 13.38
C PHE A 12 -22.15 17.62 14.88
N ASN A 13 -20.91 17.74 15.34
CA ASN A 13 -20.61 18.06 16.74
C ASN A 13 -21.04 19.50 17.11
N ALA A 14 -20.82 19.90 18.36
CA ALA A 14 -21.19 21.23 18.86
C ALA A 14 -20.53 22.41 18.10
N ASP A 15 -19.40 22.17 17.43
CA ASP A 15 -18.70 23.17 16.60
C ASP A 15 -19.22 23.17 15.14
N GLY A 16 -20.21 22.35 14.82
CA GLY A 16 -20.74 22.19 13.46
C GLY A 16 -19.81 21.39 12.54
N LEU A 17 -19.01 20.48 13.10
CA LEU A 17 -18.00 19.70 12.38
C LEU A 17 -18.23 18.19 12.50
N LEU A 18 -17.81 17.44 11.47
CA LEU A 18 -17.64 15.98 11.54
C LEU A 18 -16.23 15.55 11.13
N PRO A 19 -15.69 14.45 11.67
CA PRO A 19 -14.53 13.76 11.13
C PRO A 19 -14.77 13.21 9.72
N ALA A 20 -13.80 13.46 8.83
CA ALA A 20 -13.73 12.88 7.50
C ALA A 20 -12.39 12.16 7.33
N ILE A 21 -12.46 10.86 7.09
CA ILE A 21 -11.31 9.98 6.85
C ILE A 21 -11.13 9.83 5.35
N ALA A 22 -9.96 10.20 4.82
CA ALA A 22 -9.60 9.91 3.44
C ALA A 22 -8.88 8.57 3.37
N GLN A 23 -9.42 7.64 2.58
CA GLN A 23 -8.86 6.34 2.30
C GLN A 23 -8.55 6.23 0.81
N ASP A 24 -7.35 5.75 0.47
CA ASP A 24 -7.00 5.48 -0.92
C ASP A 24 -7.90 4.38 -1.50
N ALA A 25 -8.50 4.65 -2.65
CA ALA A 25 -9.50 3.79 -3.27
C ALA A 25 -8.93 2.47 -3.79
N GLN A 26 -7.63 2.44 -4.15
CA GLN A 26 -7.00 1.25 -4.73
C GLN A 26 -6.39 0.35 -3.64
N SER A 27 -5.61 0.93 -2.74
CA SER A 27 -4.87 0.21 -1.71
C SER A 27 -5.65 -0.01 -0.42
N GLY A 28 -6.71 0.77 -0.18
CA GLY A 28 -7.41 0.81 1.11
C GLY A 28 -6.61 1.51 2.22
N ARG A 29 -5.46 2.12 1.93
CA ARG A 29 -4.63 2.81 2.92
C ARG A 29 -5.35 4.05 3.46
N ILE A 30 -5.36 4.22 4.78
CA ILE A 30 -5.85 5.48 5.39
C ILE A 30 -4.80 6.57 5.18
N LEU A 31 -5.19 7.63 4.47
CA LEU A 31 -4.30 8.72 4.07
C LEU A 31 -4.29 9.85 5.10
N MET A 32 -5.46 10.28 5.56
CA MET A 32 -5.56 11.36 6.53
C MET A 32 -6.94 11.40 7.18
N MET A 33 -7.03 12.11 8.31
CA MET A 33 -8.30 12.58 8.87
C MET A 33 -8.28 14.10 8.94
N ALA A 34 -9.40 14.71 8.55
CA ALA A 34 -9.62 16.14 8.71
C ALA A 34 -11.09 16.41 9.06
N TRP A 35 -11.41 17.66 9.39
CA TRP A 35 -12.77 18.06 9.74
C TRP A 35 -13.49 18.60 8.52
N MET A 36 -14.80 18.33 8.42
CA MET A 36 -15.69 19.00 7.48
C MET A 36 -16.81 19.69 8.24
N ASN A 37 -17.22 20.88 7.80
CA ASN A 37 -18.53 21.44 8.13
C ASN A 37 -19.52 21.10 7.01
N ALA A 38 -20.80 21.45 7.19
CA ALA A 38 -21.83 21.16 6.19
C ALA A 38 -21.51 21.71 4.79
N GLU A 39 -20.91 22.90 4.71
CA GLU A 39 -20.51 23.53 3.44
C GLU A 39 -19.36 22.77 2.75
N ALA A 40 -18.34 22.37 3.50
CA ALA A 40 -17.20 21.60 2.98
C ALA A 40 -17.64 20.24 2.42
N LEU A 41 -18.53 19.55 3.14
CA LEU A 41 -19.09 18.28 2.67
C LEU A 41 -19.99 18.46 1.44
N GLN A 42 -20.81 19.52 1.42
CA GLN A 42 -21.64 19.85 0.26
C GLN A 42 -20.78 20.11 -0.98
N LEU A 43 -19.73 20.92 -0.85
CA LEU A 43 -18.79 21.20 -1.94
C LEU A 43 -18.09 19.92 -2.39
N THR A 44 -17.62 19.10 -1.45
CA THR A 44 -16.97 17.81 -1.78
C THR A 44 -17.87 16.91 -2.62
N ALA A 45 -19.15 16.78 -2.24
CA ALA A 45 -20.13 16.00 -2.99
C ALA A 45 -20.43 16.59 -4.37
N GLN A 46 -20.38 17.91 -4.53
CA GLN A 46 -20.65 18.60 -5.79
C GLN A 46 -19.45 18.55 -6.75
N THR A 47 -18.24 18.75 -6.25
CA THR A 47 -17.02 18.86 -7.07
C THR A 47 -16.29 17.54 -7.24
N GLN A 48 -16.66 16.52 -6.47
CA GLN A 48 -15.94 15.24 -6.39
C GLN A 48 -14.45 15.43 -6.07
N THR A 49 -14.12 16.49 -5.33
CA THR A 49 -12.78 16.78 -4.83
C THR A 49 -12.85 17.10 -3.34
N ALA A 50 -11.90 16.59 -2.56
CA ALA A 50 -11.98 16.73 -1.10
C ALA A 50 -11.78 18.19 -0.66
N VAL A 51 -12.82 18.73 -0.02
CA VAL A 51 -12.83 20.06 0.62
C VAL A 51 -13.03 19.87 2.11
N TYR A 52 -12.09 20.37 2.91
CA TYR A 52 -12.12 20.27 4.37
C TYR A 52 -12.37 21.64 5.00
N PHE A 53 -12.67 21.65 6.30
CA PHE A 53 -12.74 22.84 7.13
C PHE A 53 -11.51 22.91 8.06
N SER A 54 -10.72 23.97 7.91
CA SER A 54 -9.53 24.18 8.73
C SER A 54 -9.92 24.90 10.02
N ARG A 55 -9.98 24.17 11.14
CA ARG A 55 -10.32 24.74 12.46
C ARG A 55 -9.43 25.92 12.87
N SER A 56 -8.12 25.81 12.61
CA SER A 56 -7.15 26.86 12.96
C SER A 56 -7.26 28.11 12.10
N ARG A 57 -7.65 27.98 10.81
CA ARG A 57 -7.81 29.11 9.88
C ARG A 57 -9.25 29.59 9.76
N ASN A 58 -10.18 28.90 10.41
CA ASN A 58 -11.62 29.11 10.38
C ASN A 58 -12.19 29.33 8.97
N LYS A 59 -11.77 28.48 8.01
CA LYS A 59 -12.16 28.58 6.60
C LYS A 59 -12.12 27.24 5.88
N LEU A 60 -12.80 27.18 4.74
CA LEU A 60 -12.71 26.08 3.79
C LEU A 60 -11.27 25.92 3.29
N TRP A 61 -10.90 24.68 3.02
CA TRP A 61 -9.60 24.27 2.53
C TRP A 61 -9.77 23.19 1.48
N HIS A 62 -9.54 23.55 0.22
CA HIS A 62 -9.48 22.60 -0.88
C HIS A 62 -8.13 21.85 -0.80
N LYS A 63 -8.18 20.52 -0.59
CA LYS A 63 -6.97 19.72 -0.46
C LYS A 63 -6.14 19.82 -1.73
N GLY A 64 -4.87 20.21 -1.58
CA GLY A 64 -3.96 20.35 -2.72
C GLY A 64 -4.09 21.65 -3.51
N GLU A 65 -4.93 22.61 -3.12
CA GLU A 65 -5.08 23.89 -3.84
C GLU A 65 -3.76 24.66 -4.00
N THR A 66 -2.89 24.59 -3.00
CA THR A 66 -1.56 25.24 -3.04
C THR A 66 -0.47 24.30 -3.54
N SER A 67 -0.54 23.00 -3.24
CA SER A 67 0.55 22.04 -3.53
C SER A 67 0.35 21.21 -4.81
N GLY A 68 -0.82 21.26 -5.43
CA GLY A 68 -1.22 20.36 -6.51
C GLY A 68 -1.63 18.94 -6.06
N HIS A 69 -1.46 18.59 -4.77
CA HIS A 69 -1.76 17.24 -4.26
C HIS A 69 -3.24 17.09 -3.89
N THR A 70 -4.11 17.12 -4.90
CA THR A 70 -5.57 17.03 -4.76
C THR A 70 -6.04 15.61 -4.46
N GLN A 71 -7.28 15.48 -4.02
CA GLN A 71 -7.94 14.19 -3.78
C GLN A 71 -9.23 14.15 -4.60
N HIS A 72 -9.32 13.22 -5.55
CA HIS A 72 -10.55 12.94 -6.30
C HIS A 72 -11.39 11.93 -5.54
N VAL A 73 -12.65 12.25 -5.28
CA VAL A 73 -13.55 11.45 -4.45
C VAL A 73 -14.39 10.53 -5.34
N HIS A 74 -14.36 9.24 -5.05
CA HIS A 74 -15.12 8.19 -5.75
C HIS A 74 -16.34 7.71 -4.97
N ASP A 75 -16.24 7.69 -3.64
CA ASP A 75 -17.30 7.23 -2.75
C ASP A 75 -17.27 8.02 -1.43
N ILE A 76 -18.45 8.21 -0.82
CA ILE A 76 -18.62 8.84 0.50
C ILE A 76 -19.51 7.93 1.33
N ARG A 77 -18.94 7.36 2.39
CA ARG A 77 -19.65 6.48 3.32
C ARG A 77 -19.83 7.16 4.66
N LEU A 78 -20.98 6.92 5.27
CA LEU A 78 -21.36 7.40 6.60
C LEU A 78 -21.38 6.21 7.55
N ASP A 79 -20.94 6.39 8.78
CA ASP A 79 -20.98 5.36 9.81
C ASP A 79 -22.39 5.17 10.43
N CYS A 80 -22.50 4.31 11.44
CA CYS A 80 -23.79 3.81 11.91
C CYS A 80 -24.60 4.80 12.77
N ASP A 81 -23.92 5.74 13.43
CA ASP A 81 -24.49 6.85 14.20
C ASP A 81 -24.35 8.20 13.48
N ALA A 82 -23.86 8.16 12.24
CA ALA A 82 -23.85 9.25 11.29
C ALA A 82 -23.02 10.47 11.71
N ASP A 83 -21.96 10.24 12.50
CA ASP A 83 -21.07 11.29 12.97
C ASP A 83 -19.66 11.23 12.39
N VAL A 84 -19.30 10.20 11.61
CA VAL A 84 -18.05 10.10 10.84
C VAL A 84 -18.31 9.71 9.38
N ILE A 85 -17.53 10.29 8.46
CA ILE A 85 -17.50 9.85 7.06
C ILE A 85 -16.14 9.27 6.64
N VAL A 86 -16.20 8.34 5.69
CA VAL A 86 -15.04 7.85 4.93
C VAL A 86 -15.18 8.27 3.47
N LEU A 87 -14.16 8.94 2.95
CA LEU A 87 -14.00 9.27 1.54
C LEU A 87 -13.09 8.22 0.90
N SER A 88 -13.59 7.49 -0.10
CA SER A 88 -12.73 6.71 -0.99
C SER A 88 -12.18 7.66 -2.05
N VAL A 89 -10.85 7.83 -2.11
CA VAL A 89 -10.21 8.85 -2.95
C VAL A 89 -9.05 8.29 -3.79
N THR A 90 -8.79 8.92 -4.93
CA THR A 90 -7.47 8.86 -5.58
C THR A 90 -6.66 10.10 -5.17
N GLN A 91 -5.50 9.88 -4.55
CA GLN A 91 -4.58 10.95 -4.15
C GLN A 91 -3.66 11.33 -5.31
N ILE A 92 -3.84 12.53 -5.86
CA ILE A 92 -2.96 13.06 -6.90
C ILE A 92 -1.63 13.49 -6.27
N GLY A 93 -0.53 13.13 -6.93
CA GLY A 93 0.83 13.40 -6.47
C GLY A 93 1.30 12.51 -5.32
N GLY A 94 0.52 11.48 -4.93
CA GLY A 94 0.93 10.47 -3.95
C GLY A 94 1.16 10.98 -2.52
N ILE A 95 0.85 12.25 -2.22
CA ILE A 95 1.20 12.90 -0.95
C ILE A 95 -0.05 13.53 -0.33
N ALA A 96 -0.66 12.86 0.64
CA ALA A 96 -1.71 13.47 1.45
C ALA A 96 -1.12 14.38 2.54
N CYS A 97 0.05 14.04 3.08
CA CYS A 97 0.64 14.71 4.24
C CYS A 97 1.53 15.89 3.86
N HIS A 98 1.42 16.99 4.60
CA HIS A 98 2.29 18.16 4.44
C HIS A 98 3.75 17.88 4.81
N THR A 99 4.05 16.78 5.51
CA THR A 99 5.43 16.35 5.78
C THR A 99 6.08 15.67 4.58
N GLY A 100 5.40 15.64 3.43
CA GLY A 100 5.91 14.97 2.25
C GLY A 100 5.57 13.50 2.13
N ARG A 101 4.75 12.96 3.02
CA ARG A 101 4.44 11.53 3.07
C ARG A 101 3.10 11.23 2.41
N GLU A 102 2.94 9.98 2.00
CA GLU A 102 1.69 9.48 1.47
C GLU A 102 0.55 9.64 2.46
N SER A 103 0.76 9.19 3.70
CA SER A 103 -0.22 9.24 4.78
C SER A 103 0.24 10.15 5.94
N CYS A 104 -0.72 10.77 6.61
CA CYS A 104 -0.50 11.41 7.91
C CYS A 104 -0.23 10.38 9.02
N PHE A 105 -0.62 9.12 8.84
CA PHE A 105 -0.48 8.05 9.82
C PHE A 105 0.84 7.28 9.66
N TYR A 106 1.94 8.02 9.52
CA TYR A 106 3.27 7.46 9.26
C TYR A 106 4.03 7.02 10.51
N GLN A 107 3.48 7.27 11.70
CA GLN A 107 4.06 6.82 12.95
C GLN A 107 3.34 5.57 13.44
N ARG A 108 4.10 4.54 13.78
CA ARG A 108 3.62 3.30 14.39
C ARG A 108 4.17 3.19 15.79
N LEU A 109 3.33 2.75 16.73
CA LEU A 109 3.77 2.37 18.06
C LEU A 109 4.37 0.95 17.99
N ASP A 110 5.67 0.83 18.20
CA ASP A 110 6.36 -0.46 18.32
C ASP A 110 6.09 -1.05 19.71
N LEU A 111 5.57 -2.27 19.73
CA LEU A 111 5.19 -3.01 20.94
C LEU A 111 6.13 -4.20 21.22
N SER A 112 7.19 -4.39 20.42
CA SER A 112 8.10 -5.53 20.54
C SER A 112 9.09 -5.42 21.71
N GLY A 113 9.37 -4.20 22.17
CA GLY A 113 10.25 -3.92 23.30
C GLY A 113 9.55 -3.99 24.67
N SER A 114 10.34 -3.89 25.74
CA SER A 114 9.81 -3.80 27.11
C SER A 114 9.00 -2.52 27.38
N GLU A 115 9.19 -1.49 26.56
CA GLU A 115 8.41 -0.26 26.59
C GLU A 115 7.96 0.13 25.18
N PRO A 116 6.68 0.54 24.98
CA PRO A 116 6.19 1.00 23.69
C PRO A 116 6.90 2.26 23.19
N THR A 117 7.35 2.28 21.93
CA THR A 117 8.03 3.45 21.34
C THR A 117 7.45 3.84 19.98
N TRP A 118 7.28 5.14 19.73
CA TRP A 118 6.82 5.64 18.44
C TRP A 118 7.95 5.67 17.41
N GLN A 119 7.72 5.07 16.24
CA GLN A 119 8.68 5.03 15.14
C GLN A 119 8.03 5.54 13.87
N SER A 120 8.76 6.32 13.08
CA SER A 120 8.32 6.68 11.72
C SER A 120 8.57 5.49 10.81
N VAL A 121 7.52 4.98 10.18
CA VAL A 121 7.56 3.78 9.34
C VAL A 121 7.30 4.08 7.86
N ASP A 122 6.90 5.31 7.50
CA ASP A 122 6.76 5.73 6.11
C ASP A 122 7.87 6.71 5.68
N ALA A 123 8.30 6.56 4.42
CA ALA A 123 9.27 7.44 3.77
C ALA A 123 8.67 8.82 3.44
N ILE A 124 9.53 9.86 3.48
CA ILE A 124 9.21 11.19 2.94
C ILE A 124 9.36 11.10 1.42
N LEU A 125 8.26 11.29 0.69
CA LEU A 125 8.20 11.26 -0.78
C LEU A 125 8.65 12.58 -1.41
N LYS A 126 8.43 13.71 -0.72
CA LYS A 126 8.87 15.04 -1.17
C LYS A 126 9.20 15.93 0.01
N ASP A 127 10.29 16.69 -0.03
CA ASP A 127 10.62 17.59 1.07
C ASP A 127 9.49 18.62 1.30
N PRO A 128 9.05 18.87 2.54
CA PRO A 128 8.02 19.87 2.85
C PRO A 128 8.30 21.26 2.27
N VAL A 129 9.56 21.68 2.17
CA VAL A 129 9.95 22.96 1.59
C VAL A 129 9.63 23.01 0.09
N ASP A 130 9.82 21.90 -0.61
CA ASP A 130 9.56 21.78 -2.05
C ASP A 130 8.06 21.62 -2.39
N ILE A 131 7.23 21.32 -1.40
CA ILE A 131 5.77 21.23 -1.55
C ILE A 131 5.13 22.62 -1.65
N TYR A 132 5.75 23.65 -1.06
CA TYR A 132 5.21 25.02 -1.02
C TYR A 132 6.02 26.05 -1.83
N SER A 133 7.17 25.67 -2.40
CA SER A 133 8.10 26.61 -3.04
C SER A 133 7.94 26.80 -4.56
N SER A 134 7.00 26.12 -5.22
CA SER A 134 6.81 26.28 -6.67
C SER A 134 5.92 27.48 -7.02
N ASN A 135 6.46 28.69 -6.92
CA ASN A 135 5.94 29.88 -7.61
C ASN A 135 7.10 30.77 -8.10
N LYS A 136 7.69 30.41 -9.24
CA LYS A 136 8.35 31.38 -10.13
C LYS A 136 8.32 30.88 -11.57
N ALA A 137 7.67 31.67 -12.41
CA ALA A 137 7.35 31.43 -13.81
C ALA A 137 8.60 31.35 -14.72
N ILE A 138 8.56 30.47 -15.75
CA ILE A 138 9.28 30.66 -17.03
C ILE A 138 8.46 30.06 -18.19
N ASN A 139 8.32 30.85 -19.27
CA ASN A 139 7.65 30.58 -20.55
C ASN A 139 8.39 29.53 -21.44
N PRO A 140 7.74 28.97 -22.48
CA PRO A 140 8.18 27.76 -23.15
C PRO A 140 8.97 27.99 -24.46
N THR A 141 9.90 27.08 -24.77
CA THR A 141 10.32 26.78 -26.14
C THR A 141 10.64 25.28 -26.26
N PRO A 142 10.27 24.60 -27.36
CA PRO A 142 10.29 23.14 -27.44
C PRO A 142 11.61 22.63 -28.01
N GLN A 143 12.20 21.63 -27.35
CA GLN A 143 13.15 20.72 -28.00
C GLN A 143 12.79 19.26 -27.69
N VAL A 144 12.51 18.55 -28.78
CA VAL A 144 12.45 17.10 -28.87
C VAL A 144 13.90 16.59 -28.86
N ASN A 145 14.27 15.72 -27.92
CA ASN A 145 14.91 14.44 -28.23
C ASN A 145 15.19 13.57 -26.99
N THR A 146 14.62 12.36 -27.05
CA THR A 146 15.23 11.06 -26.76
C THR A 146 16.13 10.95 -25.53
N ASN A 147 15.63 10.29 -24.48
CA ASN A 147 16.39 9.32 -23.67
C ASN A 147 15.41 8.53 -22.79
N ASN A 148 15.23 7.25 -23.12
CA ASN A 148 14.63 6.25 -22.23
C ASN A 148 15.61 6.01 -21.08
N SER A 149 15.40 6.68 -19.97
CA SER A 149 15.95 6.30 -18.67
C SER A 149 14.79 6.24 -17.69
N ILE A 150 14.42 5.01 -17.32
CA ILE A 150 13.44 4.73 -16.27
C ILE A 150 14.01 5.30 -14.95
N PRO A 151 13.28 6.15 -14.20
CA PRO A 151 13.80 6.73 -12.97
C PRO A 151 13.87 5.66 -11.87
N HIS A 152 15.08 5.34 -11.42
CA HIS A 152 15.41 4.36 -10.37
C HIS A 152 14.98 4.75 -8.93
N ASN A 153 13.84 5.41 -8.72
CA ASN A 153 13.42 5.87 -7.37
C ASN A 153 12.08 5.33 -6.85
N ASP A 154 11.41 4.44 -7.59
CA ASP A 154 10.07 3.93 -7.25
C ASP A 154 10.05 2.59 -6.47
N ILE A 155 11.21 2.02 -6.15
CA ILE A 155 11.33 0.67 -5.58
C ILE A 155 10.82 0.57 -4.13
N ASN A 156 10.86 1.66 -3.36
CA ASN A 156 10.73 1.62 -1.90
C ASN A 156 9.29 1.82 -1.35
N ASN A 157 8.28 2.02 -2.20
CA ASN A 157 6.88 2.20 -1.79
C ASN A 157 5.89 1.21 -2.44
N ALA A 158 6.39 0.32 -3.29
CA ALA A 158 5.55 -0.72 -3.86
C ALA A 158 5.21 -1.75 -2.75
N PRO A 159 4.09 -2.48 -2.81
CA PRO A 159 3.87 -3.69 -2.01
C PRO A 159 5.13 -4.58 -2.05
N ILE A 160 5.42 -5.30 -0.97
CA ILE A 160 6.69 -6.06 -0.83
C ILE A 160 7.01 -6.93 -2.06
N LEU A 161 5.99 -7.53 -2.69
CA LEU A 161 6.14 -8.35 -3.89
C LEU A 161 6.58 -7.53 -5.12
N GLN A 162 6.09 -6.31 -5.29
CA GLN A 162 6.52 -5.40 -6.36
C GLN A 162 7.93 -4.83 -6.10
N GLN A 163 8.30 -4.60 -4.83
CA GLN A 163 9.69 -4.24 -4.50
C GLN A 163 10.63 -5.40 -4.85
N LEU A 164 10.22 -6.63 -4.52
CA LEU A 164 10.95 -7.84 -4.88
C LEU A 164 11.04 -8.00 -6.39
N ASP A 165 9.96 -7.82 -7.16
CA ASP A 165 9.99 -7.90 -8.62
C ASP A 165 11.06 -6.98 -9.22
N GLN A 166 11.12 -5.74 -8.74
CA GLN A 166 12.11 -4.78 -9.20
C GLN A 166 13.54 -5.20 -8.83
N VAL A 167 13.79 -5.62 -7.59
CA VAL A 167 15.11 -6.11 -7.17
C VAL A 167 15.51 -7.35 -7.98
N LEU A 168 14.59 -8.27 -8.22
CA LEU A 168 14.82 -9.49 -8.98
C LEU A 168 15.13 -9.19 -10.46
N ALA A 169 14.47 -8.20 -11.05
CA ALA A 169 14.75 -7.73 -12.40
C ALA A 169 16.13 -7.08 -12.50
N GLU A 170 16.49 -6.21 -11.56
CA GLU A 170 17.79 -5.54 -11.52
C GLU A 170 18.95 -6.53 -11.36
N ARG A 171 18.78 -7.56 -10.53
CA ARG A 171 19.82 -8.55 -10.27
C ARG A 171 20.01 -9.59 -11.37
N LYS A 172 19.11 -9.66 -12.36
CA LYS A 172 19.19 -10.61 -13.48
C LYS A 172 20.41 -10.42 -14.37
N GLN A 173 20.91 -9.18 -14.46
CA GLN A 173 22.10 -8.82 -15.26
C GLN A 173 23.31 -8.44 -14.40
N ALA A 174 23.21 -8.60 -13.08
CA ALA A 174 24.29 -8.27 -12.16
C ALA A 174 25.35 -9.38 -12.11
N ASP A 175 26.59 -9.03 -11.71
CA ASP A 175 27.66 -9.99 -11.51
C ASP A 175 27.25 -11.08 -10.51
N ALA A 176 27.59 -12.34 -10.79
CA ALA A 176 27.18 -13.50 -10.00
C ALA A 176 27.56 -13.39 -8.51
N ASP A 177 28.66 -12.73 -8.19
CA ASP A 177 29.18 -12.57 -6.83
C ASP A 177 28.59 -11.35 -6.09
N SER A 178 27.78 -10.53 -6.76
CA SER A 178 27.23 -9.28 -6.21
C SER A 178 26.05 -9.47 -5.26
N SER A 179 25.37 -10.62 -5.32
CA SER A 179 24.25 -10.98 -4.45
C SER A 179 23.86 -12.45 -4.61
N TYR A 180 23.12 -12.96 -3.62
CA TYR A 180 22.53 -14.30 -3.68
C TYR A 180 21.67 -14.51 -4.94
N VAL A 181 20.78 -13.55 -5.25
CA VAL A 181 19.91 -13.58 -6.45
C VAL A 181 20.73 -13.64 -7.74
N ALA A 182 21.75 -12.79 -7.89
CA ALA A 182 22.63 -12.81 -9.06
C ALA A 182 23.34 -14.17 -9.21
N SER A 183 23.76 -14.78 -8.09
CA SER A 183 24.36 -16.11 -8.10
C SER A 183 23.39 -17.21 -8.55
N LEU A 184 22.10 -17.10 -8.20
CA LEU A 184 21.07 -18.04 -8.64
C LEU A 184 20.87 -17.93 -10.15
N TYR A 185 20.77 -16.70 -10.68
CA TYR A 185 20.65 -16.48 -12.11
C TYR A 185 21.85 -17.00 -12.89
N ALA A 186 23.07 -16.77 -12.39
CA ALA A 186 24.29 -17.28 -13.00
C ALA A 186 24.36 -18.82 -13.02
N LYS A 187 23.79 -19.49 -12.02
CA LYS A 187 23.67 -20.96 -11.96
C LYS A 187 22.56 -21.52 -12.86
N GLY A 188 21.66 -20.66 -13.35
CA GLY A 188 20.63 -20.98 -14.33
C GLY A 188 19.36 -21.60 -13.75
N LEU A 189 18.34 -21.76 -14.63
CA LEU A 189 16.98 -22.18 -14.28
C LEU A 189 16.92 -23.43 -13.39
N ASN A 190 17.70 -24.47 -13.69
CA ASN A 190 17.65 -25.71 -12.92
C ASN A 190 17.97 -25.49 -11.44
N LYS A 191 18.92 -24.59 -11.12
CA LYS A 191 19.25 -24.31 -9.72
C LYS A 191 18.15 -23.52 -9.02
N ILE A 192 17.46 -22.63 -9.73
CA ILE A 192 16.30 -21.89 -9.21
C ILE A 192 15.16 -22.87 -8.91
N LEU A 193 14.85 -23.79 -9.84
CA LEU A 193 13.81 -24.81 -9.65
C LEU A 193 14.14 -25.79 -8.52
N GLU A 194 15.41 -26.16 -8.36
CA GLU A 194 15.89 -26.98 -7.24
C GLU A 194 15.57 -26.30 -5.91
N LYS A 195 15.87 -25.00 -5.76
CA LYS A 195 15.54 -24.23 -4.55
C LYS A 195 14.04 -24.20 -4.29
N ILE A 196 13.21 -23.93 -5.31
CA ILE A 196 11.73 -23.95 -5.14
C ILE A 196 11.25 -25.29 -4.55
N GLY A 197 11.79 -26.42 -5.01
CA GLY A 197 11.45 -27.74 -4.48
C GLY A 197 11.97 -27.99 -3.06
N GLU A 198 13.16 -27.50 -2.74
CA GLU A 198 13.78 -27.57 -1.41
C GLU A 198 12.92 -26.82 -0.38
N GLU A 199 12.64 -25.53 -0.60
CA GLU A 199 11.84 -24.70 0.32
C GLU A 199 10.41 -25.24 0.47
N ALA A 200 9.83 -25.78 -0.63
CA ALA A 200 8.51 -26.38 -0.58
C ALA A 200 8.49 -27.63 0.31
N THR A 201 9.59 -28.38 0.35
CA THR A 201 9.73 -29.55 1.24
C THR A 201 9.99 -29.11 2.68
N GLU A 202 10.83 -28.10 2.89
CA GLU A 202 11.15 -27.56 4.21
C GLU A 202 9.92 -26.95 4.87
N SER A 203 9.11 -26.17 4.15
CA SER A 203 7.83 -25.66 4.66
C SER A 203 6.83 -26.76 5.05
N ILE A 204 6.80 -27.89 4.34
CA ILE A 204 5.98 -29.06 4.74
C ILE A 204 6.50 -29.65 6.06
N ILE A 205 7.82 -29.76 6.22
CA ILE A 205 8.43 -30.28 7.44
C ILE A 205 8.15 -29.33 8.61
N ALA A 206 8.41 -28.03 8.44
CA ALA A 206 8.15 -27.01 9.45
C ALA A 206 6.67 -26.99 9.89
N ALA A 207 5.73 -27.17 8.96
CA ALA A 207 4.31 -27.28 9.29
C ALA A 207 4.00 -28.49 10.17
N LYS A 208 4.61 -29.64 9.89
CA LYS A 208 4.47 -30.85 10.72
C LYS A 208 5.12 -30.69 12.09
N ASP A 209 6.26 -30.03 12.17
CA ASP A 209 6.93 -29.79 13.45
C ASP A 209 6.13 -28.81 14.31
N PHE A 210 5.54 -27.79 13.71
CA PHE A 210 4.64 -26.86 14.39
C PHE A 210 3.37 -27.54 14.92
N ASP A 211 2.76 -28.46 14.16
CA ASP A 211 1.59 -29.25 14.60
C ASP A 211 1.87 -30.12 15.85
N ASN A 212 3.13 -30.49 16.08
CA ASN A 212 3.55 -31.23 17.27
C ASN A 212 3.84 -30.35 18.49
N CYS A 213 3.73 -29.03 18.36
CA CYS A 213 3.96 -28.08 19.44
C CYS A 213 2.65 -27.67 20.15
N ASP A 214 2.69 -27.53 21.47
CA ASP A 214 1.56 -27.01 22.26
C ASP A 214 2.00 -25.77 23.04
N GLU A 215 1.40 -24.63 22.70
CA GLU A 215 1.62 -23.31 23.32
C GLU A 215 1.51 -23.37 24.86
N LYS A 216 0.59 -24.18 25.39
CA LYS A 216 0.35 -24.26 26.84
C LYS A 216 1.43 -25.02 27.59
N THR A 217 2.09 -25.95 26.92
CA THR A 217 3.11 -26.80 27.55
C THR A 217 4.50 -26.20 27.40
N ASN A 218 4.80 -25.62 26.23
CA ASN A 218 6.09 -25.01 25.95
C ASN A 218 5.97 -23.87 24.93
N LYS A 219 5.58 -22.69 25.42
CA LYS A 219 5.39 -21.49 24.59
C LYS A 219 6.63 -21.11 23.76
N ALA A 220 7.83 -21.21 24.33
CA ALA A 220 9.05 -20.83 23.62
C ALA A 220 9.31 -21.73 22.40
N GLN A 221 9.06 -23.04 22.53
CA GLN A 221 9.16 -23.97 21.41
C GLN A 221 8.06 -23.75 20.37
N TYR A 222 6.84 -23.47 20.82
CA TYR A 222 5.71 -23.15 19.95
C TYR A 222 5.98 -21.89 19.11
N ASP A 223 6.43 -20.80 19.75
CA ASP A 223 6.75 -19.55 19.06
C ASP A 223 7.89 -19.75 18.05
N ALA A 224 8.95 -20.49 18.43
CA ALA A 224 10.05 -20.81 17.51
C ALA A 224 9.61 -21.64 16.31
N ALA A 225 8.80 -22.69 16.51
CA ALA A 225 8.28 -23.52 15.41
C ALA A 225 7.31 -22.75 14.51
N ARG A 226 6.53 -21.81 15.08
CA ARG A 226 5.68 -20.91 14.32
C ARG A 226 6.49 -19.98 13.43
N ASP A 227 7.56 -19.40 13.97
CA ASP A 227 8.43 -18.48 13.24
C ASP A 227 9.20 -19.21 12.12
N GLU A 228 9.66 -20.43 12.37
CA GLU A 228 10.26 -21.30 11.34
C GLU A 228 9.27 -21.58 10.19
N LEU A 229 8.03 -21.94 10.50
CA LEU A 229 7.01 -22.14 9.45
C LEU A 229 6.80 -20.88 8.60
N ILE A 230 6.75 -19.70 9.22
CA ILE A 230 6.62 -18.44 8.49
C ILE A 230 7.84 -18.19 7.60
N TYR A 231 9.04 -18.47 8.13
CA TYR A 231 10.31 -18.31 7.43
C TYR A 231 10.37 -19.19 6.17
N GLU A 232 10.09 -20.49 6.31
CA GLU A 232 10.11 -21.45 5.20
C GLU A 232 9.06 -21.14 4.13
N VAL A 233 7.86 -20.71 4.55
CA VAL A 233 6.83 -20.26 3.59
C VAL A 233 7.27 -18.99 2.86
N ALA A 234 7.97 -18.07 3.54
CA ALA A 234 8.51 -16.89 2.88
C ALA A 234 9.58 -17.25 1.84
N ASP A 235 10.44 -18.23 2.12
CA ASP A 235 11.46 -18.69 1.17
C ASP A 235 10.84 -19.39 -0.05
N VAL A 236 9.75 -20.16 0.12
CA VAL A 236 8.94 -20.67 -1.00
C VAL A 236 8.46 -19.54 -1.90
N TRP A 237 7.89 -18.49 -1.32
CA TRP A 237 7.38 -17.34 -2.08
C TRP A 237 8.53 -16.61 -2.79
N PHE A 238 9.62 -16.32 -2.07
CA PHE A 238 10.79 -15.65 -2.62
C PHE A 238 11.37 -16.41 -3.81
N HIS A 239 11.65 -17.70 -3.66
CA HIS A 239 12.21 -18.52 -4.74
C HIS A 239 11.24 -18.71 -5.91
N THR A 240 9.93 -18.73 -5.66
CA THR A 240 8.91 -18.72 -6.71
C THR A 240 8.96 -17.41 -7.50
N LEU A 241 9.09 -16.25 -6.84
CA LEU A 241 9.25 -14.95 -7.52
C LEU A 241 10.53 -14.90 -8.36
N VAL A 242 11.66 -15.43 -7.86
CA VAL A 242 12.90 -15.57 -8.65
C VAL A 242 12.64 -16.42 -9.90
N GLY A 243 11.85 -17.49 -9.77
CA GLY A 243 11.41 -18.34 -10.88
C GLY A 243 10.53 -17.63 -11.90
N LEU A 244 9.61 -16.77 -11.46
CA LEU A 244 8.77 -15.95 -12.35
C LEU A 244 9.61 -14.89 -13.08
N ALA A 245 10.49 -14.19 -12.36
CA ALA A 245 11.39 -13.18 -12.91
C ALA A 245 12.38 -13.76 -13.94
N TRP A 246 12.76 -15.04 -13.82
CA TRP A 246 13.52 -15.75 -14.87
C TRP A 246 12.81 -15.68 -16.23
N PHE A 247 11.48 -15.78 -16.26
CA PHE A 247 10.64 -15.72 -17.45
C PHE A 247 10.09 -14.31 -17.74
N ASP A 248 10.59 -13.28 -17.06
CA ASP A 248 10.12 -11.90 -17.18
C ASP A 248 8.61 -11.76 -16.83
N ILE A 249 8.16 -12.53 -15.83
CA ILE A 249 6.80 -12.49 -15.29
C ILE A 249 6.86 -11.83 -13.90
N GLU A 250 6.06 -10.79 -13.70
CA GLU A 250 5.93 -10.07 -12.42
C GLU A 250 4.90 -10.74 -11.49
N SER A 251 5.04 -10.51 -10.19
CA SER A 251 4.18 -11.08 -9.14
C SER A 251 2.69 -10.75 -9.33
N ASP A 252 2.37 -9.58 -9.87
CA ASP A 252 1.00 -9.13 -10.17
C ASP A 252 0.25 -10.11 -11.10
N ALA A 253 0.94 -10.82 -11.99
CA ALA A 253 0.31 -11.81 -12.86
C ALA A 253 -0.30 -12.97 -12.04
N VAL A 254 0.39 -13.42 -10.99
CA VAL A 254 -0.10 -14.46 -10.08
C VAL A 254 -1.20 -13.90 -9.17
N LEU A 255 -1.03 -12.69 -8.64
CA LEU A 255 -2.06 -12.04 -7.81
C LEU A 255 -3.37 -11.82 -8.58
N ASN A 256 -3.29 -11.41 -9.84
CA ASN A 256 -4.45 -11.28 -10.73
C ASN A 256 -5.14 -12.63 -10.95
N GLU A 257 -4.38 -13.71 -11.14
CA GLU A 257 -4.94 -15.05 -11.28
C GLU A 257 -5.60 -15.55 -9.98
N LEU A 258 -5.00 -15.26 -8.81
CA LEU A 258 -5.61 -15.53 -7.51
C LEU A 258 -6.90 -14.72 -7.31
N GLY A 259 -6.89 -13.44 -7.69
CA GLY A 259 -8.06 -12.56 -7.68
C GLY A 259 -9.18 -13.07 -8.58
N ARG A 260 -8.85 -13.58 -9.77
CA ARG A 260 -9.82 -14.22 -10.68
C ARG A 260 -10.48 -15.45 -10.05
N ARG A 261 -9.74 -16.23 -9.24
CA ARG A 261 -10.24 -17.41 -8.54
C ARG A 261 -10.96 -17.06 -7.24
N PHE A 262 -10.76 -15.85 -6.72
CA PHE A 262 -11.36 -15.42 -5.46
C PHE A 262 -12.89 -15.39 -5.59
N GLY A 263 -13.58 -16.19 -4.77
CA GLY A 263 -15.04 -16.34 -4.81
C GLY A 263 -15.55 -17.45 -5.74
N LEU A 264 -14.68 -18.16 -6.47
CA LEU A 264 -15.01 -19.42 -7.14
C LEU A 264 -14.63 -20.58 -6.22
N SER A 265 -15.56 -21.50 -5.92
CA SER A 265 -15.18 -22.68 -5.15
C SER A 265 -14.25 -23.56 -6.01
N GLY A 266 -13.20 -24.12 -5.39
CA GLY A 266 -12.28 -25.02 -6.09
C GLY A 266 -12.95 -26.31 -6.61
N ILE A 267 -14.18 -26.60 -6.18
CA ILE A 267 -15.03 -27.67 -6.69
C ILE A 267 -15.69 -27.23 -8.00
N ASP A 268 -16.23 -26.02 -8.05
CA ASP A 268 -16.88 -25.45 -9.25
C ASP A 268 -15.86 -25.22 -10.38
N GLU A 269 -14.65 -24.76 -10.05
CA GLU A 269 -13.59 -24.58 -11.04
C GLU A 269 -13.11 -25.93 -11.61
N LYS A 270 -13.04 -26.98 -10.80
CA LYS A 270 -12.71 -28.34 -11.26
C LYS A 270 -13.81 -28.93 -12.14
N ALA A 271 -15.08 -28.69 -11.81
CA ALA A 271 -16.23 -29.13 -12.61
C ALA A 271 -16.27 -28.45 -14.00
N ALA A 272 -15.92 -27.17 -14.07
CA ALA A 272 -15.89 -26.40 -15.32
C ALA A 272 -14.75 -26.81 -16.29
N ARG A 273 -13.67 -27.41 -15.78
CA ARG A 273 -12.52 -27.87 -16.59
C ARG A 273 -12.75 -29.22 -17.29
N GLN A 274 -13.85 -29.92 -16.99
CA GLN A 274 -14.21 -31.21 -17.60
C GLN A 274 -15.18 -31.09 -18.79
N GLN A 275 -15.40 -29.89 -19.34
CA GLN A 275 -16.13 -29.65 -20.59
C GLN A 275 -15.20 -29.20 -21.72
#